data_AF-A0A4R8CM30-F1
#
_entry.id   AF-A0A4R8CM30-F1
#
_cell.length_a   1.000
_cell.length_b   1.000
_cell.length_c   1.000
_cell.angle_alpha   90.00
_cell.angle_beta   90.00
_cell.angle_gamma   90.00
#
_symmetry.space_group_name_H-M   'P 1'
#
loop_
_entity.id
_entity.type
_entity.pdbx_description
1 polymer ?
#
loop_
_entity_poly.entity_id
_entity_poly.type
_entity_poly.pdbx_seq_one_letter_code
_entity_poly.pdbx_strand_id
1 'polypeptide(L)' 'MSPDHSVFAADGAYLDRLAHSARLDSWRTEELAAALALVDDEIGERPEPPDGEPRVLNIRFQIYRQRLRRELDQRVTPR' A
#
# COMPACT_ATOMS: atom_id res chain seq x y z
N MET A 1 -8.91 -16.15 24.93
CA MET A 1 -7.84 -15.38 24.27
C MET A 1 -8.47 -14.73 23.06
N SER A 2 -8.77 -13.44 23.14
CA SER A 2 -9.27 -12.67 22.00
C SER A 2 -8.10 -12.34 21.08
N PRO A 3 -8.24 -12.47 19.75
CA PRO A 3 -7.21 -11.98 18.85
C PRO A 3 -7.12 -10.46 18.99
N ASP A 4 -5.89 -9.97 19.02
CA ASP A 4 -5.52 -8.58 19.15
C ASP A 4 -6.16 -7.78 17.99
N HIS A 5 -7.19 -7.00 18.30
CA HIS A 5 -8.00 -6.24 17.33
C HIS A 5 -7.29 -4.98 16.80
N SER A 6 -5.95 -4.90 16.90
CA SER A 6 -5.17 -3.68 16.67
C SER A 6 -4.44 -3.64 15.33
N VAL A 7 -4.46 -4.72 14.53
CA VAL A 7 -3.82 -4.77 13.20
C VAL A 7 -4.74 -4.18 12.12
N PHE A 8 -6.04 -4.53 12.15
CA PHE A 8 -7.03 -4.10 11.15
C PHE A 8 -7.26 -2.58 11.08
N ALA A 9 -6.99 -1.84 12.16
CA ALA A 9 -7.12 -0.39 12.18
C ALA A 9 -5.93 0.30 11.47
N ALA A 10 -4.76 -0.32 11.48
CA ALA A 10 -3.58 0.18 10.78
C ALA A 10 -3.71 0.02 9.26
N ASP A 11 -4.37 -1.05 8.84
CA ASP A 11 -4.53 -1.43 7.42
C ASP A 11 -5.20 -0.34 6.60
N GLY A 12 -6.36 0.13 7.06
CA GLY A 12 -7.07 1.25 6.43
C GLY A 12 -6.33 2.58 6.53
N ALA A 13 -5.58 2.79 7.62
CA ALA A 13 -4.88 4.05 7.85
C ALA A 13 -3.75 4.31 6.84
N TYR A 14 -3.03 3.27 6.41
CA TYR A 14 -1.97 3.43 5.40
C TYR A 14 -2.55 3.75 4.02
N LEU A 15 -3.60 3.05 3.59
CA LEU A 15 -4.29 3.34 2.33
C LEU A 15 -4.90 4.74 2.32
N ASP A 16 -5.49 5.15 3.44
CA ASP A 16 -6.06 6.49 3.57
C ASP A 16 -4.97 7.56 3.47
N ARG A 17 -3.84 7.38 4.17
CA ARG A 17 -2.71 8.32 4.03
C ARG A 17 -2.14 8.34 2.60
N LEU A 18 -2.11 7.21 1.89
CA LEU A 18 -1.69 7.13 0.48
C LEU A 18 -2.69 7.85 -0.44
N ALA A 19 -3.99 7.71 -0.19
CA ALA A 19 -5.05 8.39 -0.91
C ALA A 19 -4.97 9.92 -0.74
N HIS A 20 -4.60 10.38 0.45
CA HIS A 20 -4.33 11.78 0.76
C HIS A 20 -2.95 12.28 0.30
N SER A 21 -2.23 11.49 -0.52
CA SER A 21 -0.91 11.84 -1.07
C SER A 21 0.12 12.21 0.00
N ALA A 22 0.10 11.50 1.15
CA ALA A 22 1.07 11.72 2.20
C ALA A 22 2.52 11.65 1.69
N ARG A 23 3.38 12.44 2.33
CA ARG A 23 4.81 12.52 2.07
C ARG A 23 5.53 11.27 2.56
N LEU A 24 5.92 10.37 1.65
CA LEU A 24 6.53 9.07 1.98
C LEU A 24 7.91 9.21 2.62
N ASP A 25 8.62 10.31 2.36
CA ASP A 25 9.89 10.67 2.99
C ASP A 25 9.77 10.79 4.52
N SER A 26 8.57 11.12 5.02
CA SER A 26 8.31 11.23 6.47
C SER A 26 7.98 9.90 7.15
N TRP A 27 7.80 8.82 6.38
CA TRP A 27 7.42 7.51 6.92
C TRP A 27 8.67 6.71 7.26
N ARG A 28 8.58 5.88 8.30
CA ARG A 28 9.63 4.92 8.63
C ARG A 28 9.68 3.81 7.58
N THR A 29 10.84 3.18 7.42
CA THR A 29 11.03 2.08 6.47
C THR A 29 10.07 0.91 6.75
N GLU A 30 9.81 0.61 8.02
CA GLU A 30 8.85 -0.41 8.45
C GLU A 30 7.41 -0.06 8.04
N GLU A 31 7.00 1.21 8.17
CA GLU A 31 5.68 1.68 7.74
C GLU A 31 5.52 1.55 6.22
N LEU A 32 6.58 1.86 5.45
CA LEU A 32 6.56 1.70 3.99
C LEU A 32 6.48 0.24 3.58
N ALA A 33 7.21 -0.65 4.25
CA ALA A 33 7.17 -2.09 3.99
C ALA A 33 5.80 -2.69 4.32
N ALA A 34 5.21 -2.30 5.46
CA ALA A 34 3.87 -2.71 5.86
C ALA A 34 2.80 -2.23 4.86
N ALA A 35 2.87 -0.95 4.46
CA ALA A 35 1.95 -0.40 3.46
C ALA A 35 2.12 -1.06 2.09
N LEU A 36 3.34 -1.46 1.71
CA LEU A 36 3.58 -2.18 0.45
C LEU A 36 2.97 -3.58 0.48
N ALA A 37 3.16 -4.32 1.56
CA ALA A 37 2.57 -5.65 1.73
C ALA A 37 1.03 -5.60 1.59
N LEU A 38 0.41 -4.62 2.26
CA LEU A 38 -1.04 -4.42 2.19
C LEU A 38 -1.52 -4.06 0.78
N VAL A 39 -0.80 -3.20 0.06
CA VAL A 39 -1.13 -2.88 -1.33
C VAL A 39 -0.98 -4.10 -2.25
N ASP A 40 0.04 -4.94 -2.02
CA ASP A 40 0.22 -6.18 -2.76
C ASP A 40 -0.91 -7.18 -2.46
N ASP A 41 -1.36 -7.28 -1.21
CA ASP A 41 -2.51 -8.11 -0.81
C ASP A 41 -3.81 -7.61 -1.47
N GLU A 42 -4.09 -6.31 -1.45
CA GLU A 42 -5.28 -5.72 -2.12
C GLU A 42 -5.28 -5.92 -3.64
N ILE A 43 -4.10 -6.02 -4.27
CA ILE A 43 -3.97 -6.37 -5.69
C ILE A 43 -4.24 -7.86 -5.91
N GLY A 44 -3.75 -8.73 -5.02
CA GLY A 44 -3.86 -10.18 -5.14
C GLY A 44 -5.25 -10.73 -4.78
N GLU A 45 -5.91 -10.14 -3.79
CA GLU A 45 -7.24 -10.53 -3.31
C GLU A 45 -8.37 -10.06 -4.25
N ARG A 46 -8.11 -9.07 -5.11
CA ARG A 46 -9.13 -8.60 -6.06
C ARG A 46 -9.15 -9.45 -7.32
N PRO A 47 -10.25 -10.19 -7.58
CA PRO A 47 -10.41 -10.85 -8.86
C PRO A 47 -10.37 -9.82 -9.98
N GLU A 48 -9.75 -10.19 -11.11
CA GLU A 48 -9.69 -9.36 -12.29
C GLU A 48 -11.14 -9.00 -12.68
N PRO A 49 -11.50 -7.70 -12.76
CA PRO A 49 -12.87 -7.32 -13.03
C PRO A 49 -13.30 -7.92 -14.37
N PRO A 50 -14.54 -8.43 -14.47
CA PRO A 50 -15.05 -8.99 -15.72
C PRO A 50 -14.94 -7.96 -16.85
N ASP A 51 -14.73 -8.42 -18.08
CA ASP A 51 -14.51 -7.57 -19.25
C ASP A 51 -15.54 -6.43 -19.31
N GLY A 52 -15.06 -5.19 -19.19
CA GLY A 52 -15.87 -3.98 -19.25
C GLY A 52 -16.01 -3.18 -17.94
N GLU A 53 -15.58 -3.71 -16.81
CA GLU A 53 -15.65 -2.98 -15.53
C GLU A 53 -14.42 -2.09 -15.23
N PRO A 54 -14.59 -1.01 -14.43
CA PRO A 54 -13.56 0.01 -14.26
C PRO A 54 -12.31 -0.52 -13.54
N ARG A 55 -11.21 -0.65 -14.29
CA ARG A 55 -9.85 -0.95 -13.80
C ARG A 55 -9.25 0.13 -12.87
N VAL A 56 -9.99 1.21 -12.58
CA VAL A 56 -9.49 2.43 -11.91
C VAL A 56 -8.90 2.14 -10.53
N LEU A 57 -9.55 1.26 -9.75
CA LEU A 57 -9.04 0.88 -8.44
C LEU A 57 -7.75 0.06 -8.53
N ASN A 58 -7.64 -0.83 -9.51
CA ASN A 58 -6.43 -1.59 -9.75
C ASN A 58 -5.27 -0.66 -10.16
N ILE A 59 -5.54 0.31 -11.05
CA ILE A 59 -4.55 1.34 -11.43
C ILE A 59 -4.05 2.14 -10.22
N ARG A 60 -4.93 2.54 -9.30
CA ARG A 60 -4.53 3.25 -8.07
C ARG A 60 -3.58 2.44 -7.21
N PHE A 61 -3.89 1.16 -6.97
CA PHE A 61 -3.01 0.29 -6.20
C PHE A 61 -1.67 0.06 -6.90
N GLN A 62 -1.63 -0.09 -8.23
CA GLN A 62 -0.37 -0.16 -8.98
C GLN A 62 0.48 1.12 -8.82
N ILE A 63 -0.16 2.30 -8.80
CA ILE A 63 0.54 3.57 -8.56
C ILE A 63 1.11 3.63 -7.13
N TYR A 64 0.33 3.24 -6.12
CA TYR A 64 0.80 3.18 -4.73
C TYR A 64 1.97 2.22 -4.57
N ARG A 65 1.85 1.01 -5.15
CA ARG A 65 2.89 -0.01 -5.16
C ARG A 65 4.20 0.53 -5.72
N GLN A 66 4.15 1.19 -6.89
CA GLN A 66 5.34 1.73 -7.53
C GLN A 66 6.00 2.83 -6.70
N ARG A 67 5.20 3.73 -6.09
CA ARG A 67 5.71 4.79 -5.22
C ARG A 67 6.41 4.23 -3.98
N LEU A 68 5.79 3.27 -3.30
CA LEU A 68 6.34 2.64 -2.09
C LEU A 68 7.65 1.90 -2.38
N ARG A 69 7.68 1.09 -3.45
CA ARG A 69 8.91 0.39 -3.88
C ARG A 69 10.04 1.35 -4.19
N ARG A 70 9.74 2.42 -4.96
CA ARG A 70 10.74 3.44 -5.29
C ARG A 70 11.33 4.13 -4.06
N GLU A 71 10.52 4.40 -3.04
CA GLU A 71 10.97 5.00 -1.79
C GLU A 71 11.84 4.03 -0.98
N LEU A 72 11.45 2.75 -0.91
CA LEU A 72 12.23 1.70 -0.26
C LEU A 72 13.58 1.48 -0.95
N ASP A 73 13.60 1.39 -2.28
CA ASP A 73 14.83 1.18 -3.07
C ASP A 73 15.83 2.32 -2.86
N GLN A 74 15.35 3.57 -2.79
CA GLN A 74 16.18 4.75 -2.48
C GLN A 74 16.81 4.72 -1.08
N ARG A 75 16.20 4.00 -0.14
CA ARG A 75 16.72 3.88 1.24
C ARG A 75 17.74 2.76 1.37
N VAL A 76 17.62 1.72 0.55
CA VAL A 76 18.58 0.59 0.51
C VAL A 76 19.83 0.96 -0.29
N THR A 77 19.69 1.85 -1.28
CA THR A 77 20.83 2.34 -2.06
C THR A 77 21.26 3.70 -1.51
N PRO A 78 22.25 3.76 -0.59
CA PRO A 78 22.84 5.04 -0.21
C PRO A 78 23.43 5.66 -1.48
N ARG A 79 22.97 6.87 -1.80
CA ARG A 79 23.48 7.66 -2.91
C ARG A 79 24.95 8.03 -2.71
#